data_AF-A0A6V8PMT1-F1
#
_entry.id   AF-A0A6V8PMT1-F1
#
_cell.length_a   1.000
_cell.length_b   1.000
_cell.length_c   1.000
_cell.angle_alpha   90.00
_cell.angle_beta   90.00
_cell.angle_gamma   90.00
#
_symmetry.space_group_name_H-M   'P 1'
#
loop_
_entity.id
_entity.type
_entity.pdbx_description
1 polymer ?
#
loop_
_entity_poly.entity_id
_entity_poly.type
_entity_poly.pdbx_seq_one_letter_code
_entity_poly.pdbx_strand_id
1 'polypeptide(L)'
;VVVGGVLLRGGEEVVLTSRPVVGTKGLISLSYPHLAQDVRKGAKILLDDGLLELEVEGKKDDEVKCRVITGGILESHKGVNLPNISLSISSVTDKDIDDLLFALDNDVDLVAMSFVRKAEDFAGLQDVAGGKGFEVKIVAKMEKPEAVRNIDEIIEAADTVMVARGDLGVEMETEKVHTIQKKLLEESIR
;
A
#
# COMPACT_ATOMS: atom_id res chain seq x y z
N VAL A 1 -10.41 14.09 1.49
CA VAL A 1 -10.87 14.81 0.27
C VAL A 1 -10.31 16.21 0.29
N VAL A 2 -9.78 16.72 -0.82
CA VAL A 2 -9.30 18.11 -0.95
C VAL A 2 -10.01 18.76 -2.15
N VAL A 3 -10.56 19.97 -1.98
CA VAL A 3 -11.29 20.66 -3.06
C VAL A 3 -10.34 21.58 -3.82
N GLY A 4 -10.20 21.37 -5.14
CA GLY A 4 -9.36 22.21 -6.02
C GLY A 4 -7.84 22.04 -5.83
N GLY A 5 -7.42 21.05 -5.04
CA GLY A 5 -6.03 20.80 -4.69
C GLY A 5 -5.51 21.70 -3.56
N VAL A 6 -4.52 21.22 -2.81
CA VAL A 6 -3.83 21.98 -1.77
C VAL A 6 -2.35 22.05 -2.10
N LEU A 7 -1.81 23.28 -2.19
CA LEU A 7 -0.38 23.49 -2.35
C LEU A 7 0.35 23.26 -1.03
N LEU A 8 1.23 22.26 -1.01
CA LEU A 8 2.17 22.00 0.07
C LEU A 8 3.53 22.59 -0.31
N ARG A 9 4.06 23.52 0.48
CA ARG A 9 5.39 24.09 0.22
C ARG A 9 6.45 23.39 1.05
N GLY A 10 7.60 23.11 0.46
CA GLY A 10 8.75 22.56 1.17
C GLY A 10 9.08 23.40 2.42
N GLY A 11 9.28 22.72 3.55
CA GLY A 11 9.52 23.33 4.85
C GLY A 11 8.26 23.74 5.63
N GLU A 12 7.05 23.72 5.05
CA GLU A 12 5.82 24.00 5.81
C GLU A 12 5.45 22.85 6.77
N GLU A 13 4.77 23.19 7.87
CA GLU A 13 4.15 22.19 8.75
C GLU A 13 2.77 21.80 8.19
N VAL A 14 2.45 20.51 8.26
CA VAL A 14 1.15 19.96 7.91
C VAL A 14 0.72 18.91 8.93
N VAL A 15 -0.57 18.87 9.24
CA VAL A 15 -1.16 17.88 10.13
C VAL A 15 -1.92 16.84 9.30
N LEU A 16 -1.65 15.56 9.54
CA LEU A 16 -2.43 14.46 9.01
C LEU A 16 -3.40 13.96 10.08
N THR A 17 -4.64 13.69 9.69
CA THR A 17 -5.67 13.14 10.57
C THR A 17 -6.44 12.01 9.87
N SER A 18 -6.92 11.04 10.63
CA SER A 18 -7.86 10.02 10.15
C SER A 18 -9.32 10.46 10.20
N ARG A 19 -9.61 11.64 10.77
CA ARG A 19 -10.97 12.16 10.85
C ARG A 19 -11.48 12.50 9.44
N PRO A 20 -12.75 12.19 9.11
CA PRO A 20 -13.32 12.46 7.79
C PRO A 20 -13.67 13.95 7.65
N VAL A 21 -12.64 14.77 7.39
CA VAL A 21 -12.76 16.21 7.20
C VAL A 21 -12.29 16.59 5.80
N VAL A 22 -12.83 17.70 5.27
CA VAL A 22 -12.30 18.29 4.03
C VAL A 22 -10.91 18.85 4.34
N GLY A 23 -9.91 18.37 3.60
CA GLY A 23 -8.54 18.82 3.73
C GLY A 23 -8.38 20.27 3.27
N THR A 24 -7.56 21.00 4.01
CA THR A 24 -7.27 22.42 3.81
C THR A 24 -5.77 22.65 3.85
N LYS A 25 -5.33 23.90 3.66
CA LYS A 25 -3.92 24.25 3.87
C LYS A 25 -3.56 24.00 5.34
N GLY A 26 -2.70 23.01 5.59
CA GLY A 26 -2.19 22.65 6.92
C GLY A 26 -2.89 21.48 7.60
N LEU A 27 -4.01 20.97 7.06
CA LEU A 27 -4.69 19.78 7.59
C LEU A 27 -5.14 18.87 6.43
N ILE A 28 -4.61 17.65 6.39
CA ILE A 28 -4.95 16.65 5.38
C ILE A 28 -5.63 15.45 6.07
N SER A 29 -6.77 15.04 5.53
CA SER A 29 -7.50 13.85 5.98
C SER A 29 -7.09 12.63 5.15
N LEU A 30 -6.77 11.53 5.83
CA LEU A 30 -6.45 10.22 5.26
C LEU A 30 -7.49 9.18 5.66
N SER A 31 -7.73 8.18 4.82
CA SER A 31 -8.67 7.07 5.08
C SER A 31 -8.10 6.00 6.01
N TYR A 32 -6.90 6.19 6.56
CA TYR A 32 -6.22 5.20 7.39
C TYR A 32 -6.34 5.52 8.89
N PRO A 33 -7.18 4.80 9.66
CA PRO A 33 -7.47 5.14 11.06
C PRO A 33 -6.28 4.90 12.00
N HIS A 34 -5.41 3.93 11.69
CA HIS A 34 -4.28 3.54 12.56
C HIS A 34 -3.00 4.34 12.30
N LEU A 35 -3.05 5.41 11.50
CA LEU A 35 -1.86 6.19 11.13
C LEU A 35 -1.05 6.64 12.36
N ALA A 36 -1.70 7.29 13.33
CA ALA A 36 -1.02 7.79 14.52
C ALA A 36 -0.45 6.67 15.41
N GLN A 37 -0.99 5.45 15.32
CA GLN A 37 -0.51 4.30 16.07
C GLN A 37 0.77 3.74 15.42
N ASP A 38 0.77 3.61 14.09
CA ASP A 38 1.80 2.89 13.35
C ASP A 38 3.02 3.74 12.99
N VAL A 39 2.87 5.07 12.82
CA VAL A 39 4.01 5.94 12.46
C VAL A 39 4.82 6.36 13.68
N ARG A 40 6.11 6.68 13.47
CA ARG A 40 7.03 7.20 14.50
C ARG A 40 7.71 8.48 14.02
N LYS A 41 8.26 9.27 14.95
CA LYS A 41 9.05 10.46 14.59
C LYS A 41 10.18 10.07 13.63
N GLY A 42 10.38 10.87 12.59
CA GLY A 42 11.33 10.62 11.49
C GLY A 42 10.84 9.64 10.44
N ALA A 43 9.61 9.10 10.56
CA ALA A 43 9.02 8.29 9.51
C ALA A 43 8.70 9.14 8.27
N LYS A 44 8.90 8.55 7.09
CA LYS A 44 8.52 9.15 5.81
C LYS A 44 7.07 8.80 5.48
N ILE A 45 6.34 9.78 4.97
CA ILE A 45 5.00 9.60 4.42
C ILE A 45 5.04 10.15 3.00
N LEU A 46 4.76 9.29 2.04
CA LEU A 46 4.75 9.62 0.62
C LEU A 46 3.31 9.82 0.18
N LEU A 47 3.05 10.88 -0.58
CA LEU A 47 1.74 11.14 -1.17
C LEU A 47 1.87 11.20 -2.69
N ASP A 48 0.81 10.81 -3.38
CA ASP A 48 0.73 10.84 -4.85
C ASP A 48 1.92 10.10 -5.49
N ASP A 49 2.03 8.80 -5.18
CA ASP A 49 3.07 7.89 -5.68
C ASP A 49 4.51 8.39 -5.43
N GLY A 50 4.71 9.07 -4.31
CA GLY A 50 6.01 9.62 -3.91
C GLY A 50 6.39 10.95 -4.55
N LEU A 51 5.48 11.58 -5.32
CA LEU A 51 5.71 12.94 -5.83
C LEU A 51 5.82 13.98 -4.71
N LEU A 52 5.16 13.73 -3.59
CA LEU A 52 5.22 14.56 -2.39
C LEU A 52 5.74 13.72 -1.22
N GLU A 53 6.59 14.32 -0.40
CA GLU A 53 7.21 13.66 0.74
C GLU A 53 7.03 14.50 2.00
N LEU A 54 6.57 13.84 3.07
CA LEU A 54 6.46 14.40 4.41
C LEU A 54 7.33 13.60 5.39
N GLU A 55 7.86 14.27 6.40
CA GLU A 55 8.54 13.62 7.53
C GLU A 55 7.78 13.87 8.82
N VAL A 56 7.52 12.82 9.61
CA VAL A 56 6.80 12.91 10.87
C VAL A 56 7.67 13.61 11.94
N GLU A 57 7.21 14.76 12.44
CA GLU A 57 7.87 15.49 13.52
C GLU A 57 7.39 15.06 14.91
N GLY A 58 6.13 14.61 15.01
CA GLY A 58 5.53 14.18 16.26
C GLY A 58 4.06 13.79 16.11
N LYS A 59 3.47 13.35 17.22
CA LYS A 59 2.08 12.89 17.28
C LYS A 59 1.38 13.55 18.47
N LYS A 60 0.11 13.89 18.30
CA LYS A 60 -0.75 14.39 19.37
C LYS A 60 -2.15 13.84 19.13
N ASP A 61 -2.67 13.10 20.11
CA ASP A 61 -3.96 12.42 19.98
C ASP A 61 -3.95 11.54 18.70
N ASP A 62 -4.98 11.65 17.85
CA ASP A 62 -5.06 10.95 16.55
C ASP A 62 -4.50 11.78 15.36
N GLU A 63 -3.68 12.79 15.66
CA GLU A 63 -3.07 13.66 14.65
C GLU A 63 -1.56 13.47 14.57
N VAL A 64 -1.06 13.48 13.34
CA VAL A 64 0.37 13.33 13.03
C VAL A 64 0.89 14.63 12.45
N LYS A 65 1.80 15.28 13.17
CA LYS A 65 2.47 16.50 12.71
C LYS A 65 3.63 16.12 11.81
N CYS A 66 3.67 16.72 10.63
CA CYS A 66 4.70 16.46 9.64
C CYS A 66 5.31 17.76 9.10
N ARG A 67 6.56 17.66 8.66
CA ARG A 67 7.24 18.65 7.83
C ARG A 67 7.11 18.25 6.37
N VAL A 68 6.78 19.18 5.49
CA VAL A 68 6.86 18.96 4.04
C VAL A 68 8.33 18.94 3.63
N ILE A 69 8.80 17.82 3.09
CA ILE A 69 10.15 17.66 2.54
C ILE A 69 10.13 18.02 1.06
N THR A 70 9.27 17.34 0.29
CA THR A 70 9.03 17.59 -1.13
C THR A 70 7.61 18.09 -1.32
N GLY A 71 7.47 19.34 -1.77
CA GLY A 71 6.19 20.02 -1.94
C GLY A 71 5.62 19.93 -3.36
N GLY A 72 4.39 20.38 -3.52
CA GLY A 72 3.63 20.35 -4.78
C GLY A 72 2.12 20.45 -4.52
N ILE A 73 1.31 20.21 -5.56
CA ILE A 73 -0.15 20.27 -5.45
C ILE A 73 -0.66 18.87 -5.09
N LEU A 74 -1.27 18.74 -3.91
CA LEU A 74 -1.98 17.53 -3.51
C LEU A 74 -3.44 17.60 -3.97
N GLU A 75 -3.85 16.70 -4.84
CA GLU A 75 -5.25 16.55 -5.28
C GLU A 75 -6.03 15.59 -4.36
N SER A 76 -7.34 15.43 -4.61
CA SER A 76 -8.16 14.50 -3.82
C SER A 76 -7.89 13.05 -4.18
N HIS A 77 -8.07 12.14 -3.22
CA HIS A 77 -7.97 10.68 -3.39
C HIS A 77 -6.61 10.18 -3.90
N LYS A 78 -5.54 10.95 -3.71
CA LYS A 78 -4.18 10.48 -4.00
C LYS A 78 -3.74 9.42 -3.00
N GLY A 79 -2.95 8.47 -3.50
CA GLY A 79 -2.39 7.38 -2.72
C GLY A 79 -1.47 7.88 -1.60
N VAL A 80 -1.34 7.07 -0.57
CA VAL A 80 -0.41 7.28 0.54
C VAL A 80 0.42 6.03 0.73
N ASN A 81 1.73 6.19 0.75
CA ASN A 81 2.67 5.11 1.04
C ASN A 81 3.42 5.44 2.33
N LEU A 82 3.69 4.40 3.12
CA LEU A 82 4.33 4.48 4.43
C LEU A 82 5.54 3.55 4.44
N PRO A 83 6.63 3.90 3.72
CA PRO A 83 7.77 3.01 3.56
C PRO A 83 8.38 2.61 4.92
N ASN A 84 8.72 1.33 5.06
CA ASN A 84 9.32 0.76 6.27
C ASN A 84 8.42 0.83 7.53
N ILE A 85 7.10 0.98 7.36
CA ILE A 85 6.12 0.92 8.44
C ILE A 85 5.20 -0.27 8.19
N SER A 86 5.12 -1.17 9.18
CA SER A 86 4.17 -2.28 9.14
C SER A 86 2.77 -1.76 9.45
N LEU A 87 1.89 -1.83 8.45
CA LEU A 87 0.52 -1.34 8.57
C LEU A 87 -0.38 -2.36 9.27
N SER A 88 -1.10 -1.90 10.28
CA SER A 88 -2.15 -2.61 11.00
C SER A 88 -3.44 -2.66 10.17
N ILE A 89 -3.38 -3.19 8.96
CA ILE A 89 -4.53 -3.41 8.07
C ILE A 89 -4.46 -4.80 7.43
N SER A 90 -5.63 -5.40 7.21
CA SER A 90 -5.76 -6.60 6.39
C SER A 90 -5.28 -6.31 4.96
N SER A 91 -4.67 -7.31 4.32
CA SER A 91 -4.33 -7.25 2.89
C SER A 91 -5.56 -7.40 1.98
N VAL A 92 -6.67 -7.90 2.52
CA VAL A 92 -7.95 -8.08 1.83
C VAL A 92 -9.03 -7.27 2.55
N THR A 93 -9.76 -6.44 1.79
CA THR A 93 -10.91 -5.66 2.29
C THR A 93 -12.23 -6.35 1.95
N ASP A 94 -13.32 -5.95 2.61
CA ASP A 94 -14.67 -6.46 2.30
C ASP A 94 -15.04 -6.20 0.82
N LYS A 95 -14.61 -5.05 0.28
CA LYS A 95 -14.79 -4.72 -1.13
C LYS A 95 -14.01 -5.68 -2.03
N ASP A 96 -12.78 -6.07 -1.66
CA ASP A 96 -12.00 -7.02 -2.46
C ASP A 96 -12.67 -8.40 -2.47
N ILE A 97 -13.34 -8.80 -1.39
CA ILE A 97 -14.15 -10.03 -1.35
C ILE A 97 -15.37 -9.92 -2.28
N ASP A 98 -16.08 -8.79 -2.26
CA ASP A 98 -17.21 -8.56 -3.17
C ASP A 98 -16.77 -8.58 -4.64
N ASP A 99 -15.65 -7.91 -4.96
CA ASP A 99 -15.06 -7.90 -6.30
C ASP A 99 -14.60 -9.29 -6.74
N LEU A 100 -14.00 -10.07 -5.82
CA LEU A 100 -13.61 -11.45 -6.08
C LEU A 100 -14.83 -12.30 -6.43
N LEU A 101 -15.88 -12.26 -5.62
CA LEU A 101 -17.11 -13.02 -5.87
C LEU A 101 -17.72 -12.66 -7.23
N PHE A 102 -17.77 -11.37 -7.56
CA PHE A 102 -18.20 -10.90 -8.86
C PHE A 102 -17.32 -11.45 -9.99
N ALA A 103 -16.00 -11.44 -9.83
CA ALA A 103 -15.07 -11.95 -10.83
C ALA A 103 -15.23 -13.46 -11.04
N LEU A 104 -15.40 -14.22 -9.95
CA LEU A 104 -15.63 -15.66 -9.99
C LEU A 104 -16.94 -16.02 -10.72
N ASP A 105 -18.01 -15.27 -10.50
CA ASP A 105 -19.28 -15.43 -11.24
C ASP A 105 -19.14 -15.15 -12.76
N ASN A 106 -18.02 -14.58 -13.20
CA ASN A 106 -17.70 -14.30 -14.61
C ASN A 106 -16.57 -15.19 -15.15
N ASP A 107 -16.27 -16.32 -14.50
CA ASP A 107 -15.32 -17.33 -14.96
C ASP A 107 -13.91 -16.77 -15.27
N VAL A 108 -13.40 -15.86 -14.42
CA VAL A 108 -12.02 -15.37 -14.57
C VAL A 108 -11.00 -16.46 -14.27
N ASP A 109 -9.92 -16.51 -15.07
CA ASP A 109 -8.86 -17.50 -14.90
C ASP A 109 -7.88 -17.16 -13.77
N LEU A 110 -7.60 -15.85 -13.58
CA LEU A 110 -6.61 -15.35 -12.63
C LEU A 110 -7.13 -14.13 -11.87
N VAL A 111 -6.77 -14.06 -10.59
CA VAL A 111 -6.98 -12.90 -9.73
C VAL A 111 -5.65 -12.44 -9.18
N ALA A 112 -5.36 -11.14 -9.32
CA ALA A 112 -4.13 -10.54 -8.80
C ALA A 112 -4.38 -9.84 -7.47
N MET A 113 -3.68 -10.29 -6.42
CA MET A 113 -3.78 -9.74 -5.08
C MET A 113 -2.72 -8.64 -4.89
N SER A 114 -3.17 -7.42 -4.56
CA SER A 114 -2.29 -6.28 -4.29
C SER A 114 -1.78 -6.28 -2.86
N PHE A 115 -0.67 -5.59 -2.60
CA PHE A 115 -0.12 -5.37 -1.25
C PHE A 115 0.10 -6.64 -0.42
N VAL A 116 0.40 -7.76 -1.07
CA VAL A 116 0.84 -9.00 -0.40
C VAL A 116 2.05 -8.69 0.47
N ARG A 117 2.11 -9.25 1.69
CA ARG A 117 3.25 -9.10 2.61
C ARG A 117 3.79 -10.46 3.07
N LYS A 118 2.92 -11.46 3.19
CA LYS A 118 3.21 -12.78 3.78
C LYS A 118 2.27 -13.84 3.24
N ALA A 119 2.60 -15.11 3.41
CA ALA A 119 1.80 -16.22 2.90
C ALA A 119 0.37 -16.26 3.50
N GLU A 120 0.18 -15.87 4.76
CA GLU A 120 -1.16 -15.92 5.38
C GLU A 120 -2.13 -14.89 4.79
N ASP A 121 -1.64 -13.92 4.01
CA ASP A 121 -2.50 -12.95 3.33
C ASP A 121 -3.43 -13.65 2.31
N PHE A 122 -3.04 -14.81 1.77
CA PHE A 122 -3.86 -15.54 0.78
C PHE A 122 -5.03 -16.33 1.38
N ALA A 123 -4.99 -16.64 2.67
CA ALA A 123 -5.95 -17.55 3.30
C ALA A 123 -7.39 -17.09 3.12
N GLY A 124 -7.67 -15.79 3.32
CA GLY A 124 -9.03 -15.25 3.15
C GLY A 124 -9.54 -15.34 1.72
N LEU A 125 -8.68 -15.16 0.71
CA LEU A 125 -9.04 -15.23 -0.70
C LEU A 125 -9.28 -16.68 -1.14
N GLN A 126 -8.41 -17.60 -0.70
CA GLN A 126 -8.52 -19.04 -0.94
C GLN A 126 -9.77 -19.63 -0.29
N ASP A 127 -10.09 -19.24 0.95
CA ASP A 127 -11.30 -19.71 1.65
C ASP A 127 -12.58 -19.30 0.90
N VAL A 128 -12.64 -18.06 0.39
CA VAL A 128 -13.80 -17.56 -0.36
C VAL A 128 -13.94 -18.26 -1.71
N ALA A 129 -12.84 -18.39 -2.47
CA ALA A 129 -12.86 -19.07 -3.76
C ALA A 129 -13.21 -20.57 -3.62
N GLY A 130 -12.54 -21.25 -2.69
CA GLY A 130 -12.71 -22.68 -2.43
C GLY A 130 -14.10 -23.02 -1.89
N GLY A 131 -14.66 -22.19 -1.01
CA GLY A 131 -16.02 -22.37 -0.48
C GLY A 131 -17.13 -22.29 -1.54
N LYS A 132 -16.82 -21.70 -2.71
CA LYS A 132 -17.71 -21.59 -3.86
C LYS A 132 -17.42 -22.63 -4.95
N GLY A 133 -16.38 -23.45 -4.78
CA GLY A 133 -15.98 -24.48 -5.74
C GLY A 133 -15.27 -23.93 -6.98
N PHE A 134 -14.74 -22.70 -6.92
CA PHE A 134 -13.96 -22.13 -8.01
C PHE A 134 -12.48 -22.50 -7.89
N GLU A 135 -11.87 -22.84 -9.02
CA GLU A 135 -10.42 -22.99 -9.17
C GLU A 135 -9.86 -21.76 -9.87
N VAL A 136 -9.64 -20.67 -9.12
CA VAL A 136 -9.00 -19.45 -9.64
C VAL A 136 -7.54 -19.42 -9.26
N LYS A 137 -6.67 -19.01 -10.19
CA LYS A 137 -5.24 -18.85 -9.90
C LYS A 137 -4.95 -17.50 -9.28
N ILE A 138 -4.10 -17.49 -8.26
CA ILE A 138 -3.72 -16.29 -7.52
C ILE A 138 -2.38 -15.76 -8.02
N VAL A 139 -2.36 -14.49 -8.43
CA VAL A 139 -1.14 -13.75 -8.75
C VAL A 139 -0.77 -12.85 -7.57
N ALA A 140 0.35 -13.13 -6.91
CA ALA A 140 0.86 -12.27 -5.85
C ALA A 140 1.57 -11.04 -6.43
N LYS A 141 1.06 -9.83 -6.16
CA LYS A 141 1.74 -8.61 -6.60
C LYS A 141 2.84 -8.24 -5.60
N MET A 142 4.08 -8.31 -6.07
CA MET A 142 5.30 -8.04 -5.31
C MET A 142 5.56 -6.53 -5.26
N GLU A 143 4.95 -5.87 -4.28
CA GLU A 143 4.90 -4.40 -4.14
C GLU A 143 5.45 -3.92 -2.81
N LYS A 144 5.44 -4.79 -1.80
CA LYS A 144 5.83 -4.46 -0.44
C LYS A 144 7.24 -4.98 -0.12
N PRO A 145 8.03 -4.24 0.66
CA PRO A 145 9.34 -4.71 1.13
C PRO A 145 9.25 -6.04 1.89
N GLU A 146 8.14 -6.26 2.62
CA GLU A 146 7.79 -7.51 3.29
C GLU A 146 7.71 -8.67 2.30
N ALA A 147 7.00 -8.49 1.18
CA ALA A 147 6.84 -9.52 0.17
C ALA A 147 8.19 -9.96 -0.42
N VAL A 148 9.10 -9.01 -0.65
CA VAL A 148 10.45 -9.29 -1.15
C VAL A 148 11.28 -10.10 -0.14
N ARG A 149 11.06 -9.87 1.16
CA ARG A 149 11.72 -10.64 2.23
C ARG A 149 11.11 -12.03 2.38
N ASN A 150 9.81 -12.14 2.19
CA ASN A 150 9.00 -13.35 2.37
C ASN A 150 8.72 -14.06 1.04
N ILE A 151 9.59 -13.88 0.02
CA ILE A 151 9.33 -14.41 -1.31
C ILE A 151 9.13 -15.93 -1.30
N ASP A 152 9.93 -16.67 -0.52
CA ASP A 152 9.89 -18.14 -0.47
C ASP A 152 8.53 -18.68 -0.01
N GLU A 153 7.96 -18.13 1.07
CA GLU A 153 6.63 -18.54 1.53
C GLU A 153 5.51 -18.06 0.61
N ILE A 154 5.70 -16.93 -0.08
CA ILE A 154 4.70 -16.37 -1.01
C ILE A 154 4.61 -17.20 -2.29
N ILE A 155 5.74 -17.64 -2.86
CA ILE A 155 5.74 -18.51 -4.05
C ILE A 155 5.17 -19.89 -3.75
N GLU A 156 5.28 -20.38 -2.52
CA GLU A 156 4.66 -21.64 -2.10
C GLU A 156 3.14 -21.52 -1.97
N ALA A 157 2.63 -20.34 -1.62
CA ALA A 157 1.20 -20.10 -1.37
C ALA A 157 0.42 -19.55 -2.58
N ALA A 158 1.09 -18.95 -3.56
CA ALA A 158 0.49 -18.36 -4.76
C ALA A 158 0.80 -19.17 -6.03
N ASP A 159 -0.05 -19.06 -7.05
CA ASP A 159 0.16 -19.75 -8.34
C ASP A 159 1.23 -19.06 -9.20
N THR A 160 1.41 -17.75 -9.03
CA THR A 160 2.40 -16.95 -9.74
C THR A 160 2.63 -15.61 -9.05
N VAL A 161 3.70 -14.91 -9.44
CA VAL A 161 4.06 -13.59 -8.91
C VAL A 161 4.10 -12.54 -10.01
N MET A 162 3.77 -11.30 -9.66
CA MET A 162 3.89 -10.13 -10.52
C MET A 162 4.83 -9.11 -9.87
N VAL A 163 5.95 -8.78 -10.53
CA VAL A 163 6.82 -7.71 -10.06
C VAL A 163 6.22 -6.34 -10.43
N ALA A 164 5.45 -5.77 -9.50
CA ALA A 164 4.78 -4.48 -9.67
C ALA A 164 5.74 -3.33 -9.34
N ARG A 165 6.61 -3.03 -10.30
CA ARG A 165 7.73 -2.08 -10.18
C ARG A 165 7.34 -0.66 -9.80
N GLY A 166 6.12 -0.23 -10.16
CA GLY A 166 5.60 1.10 -9.83
C GLY A 166 5.51 1.27 -8.33
N ASP A 167 4.60 0.53 -7.69
CA ASP A 167 4.42 0.51 -6.25
C ASP A 167 5.70 0.11 -5.50
N LEU A 168 6.42 -0.91 -6.01
CA LEU A 168 7.67 -1.36 -5.39
C LEU A 168 8.74 -0.25 -5.36
N GLY A 169 8.79 0.61 -6.38
CA GLY A 169 9.71 1.74 -6.44
C GLY A 169 9.29 2.93 -5.59
N VAL A 170 8.03 2.99 -5.14
CA VAL A 170 7.57 3.97 -4.15
C VAL A 170 7.87 3.48 -2.74
N GLU A 171 7.69 2.18 -2.50
CA GLU A 171 7.90 1.55 -1.18
C GLU A 171 9.37 1.25 -0.86
N MET A 172 10.22 1.15 -1.88
CA MET A 172 11.65 0.90 -1.77
C MET A 172 12.46 1.94 -2.55
N GLU A 173 13.77 1.96 -2.35
CA GLU A 173 14.67 2.79 -3.16
C GLU A 173 14.56 2.40 -4.65
N THR A 174 14.12 3.32 -5.49
CA THR A 174 13.87 3.11 -6.93
C THR A 174 15.07 2.50 -7.65
N GLU A 175 16.29 2.88 -7.27
CA GLU A 175 17.53 2.33 -7.82
C GLU A 175 17.74 0.84 -7.50
N LYS A 176 17.13 0.32 -6.44
CA LYS A 176 17.22 -1.10 -6.04
C LYS A 176 16.20 -1.97 -6.77
N VAL A 177 15.14 -1.40 -7.34
CA VAL A 177 14.04 -2.14 -7.98
C VAL A 177 14.53 -3.10 -9.06
N HIS A 178 15.52 -2.69 -9.87
CA HIS A 178 16.11 -3.55 -10.90
C HIS A 178 16.77 -4.81 -10.33
N THR A 179 17.55 -4.66 -9.26
CA THR A 179 18.21 -5.79 -8.59
C THR A 179 17.18 -6.69 -7.91
N ILE A 180 16.17 -6.11 -7.27
CA ILE A 180 15.08 -6.85 -6.63
C ILE A 180 14.30 -7.66 -7.66
N GLN A 181 13.95 -7.07 -8.81
CA GLN A 181 13.25 -7.75 -9.88
C GLN A 181 14.01 -9.02 -10.33
N LYS A 182 15.33 -8.93 -10.51
CA LYS A 182 16.14 -10.10 -10.89
C LYS A 182 16.07 -11.20 -9.83
N LYS A 183 16.23 -10.85 -8.56
CA LYS A 183 16.10 -11.80 -7.44
C LYS A 183 14.73 -12.48 -7.46
N LEU A 184 13.65 -11.70 -7.56
CA LEU A 184 12.28 -12.25 -7.56
C LEU A 184 12.06 -13.22 -8.72
N LEU A 185 12.56 -12.89 -9.91
CA LEU A 185 12.47 -13.79 -11.07
C LEU A 185 13.27 -15.08 -10.86
N GLU A 186 14.48 -15.00 -10.31
CA GLU A 186 15.32 -16.17 -10.02
C GLU A 186 14.65 -17.12 -9.03
N GLU A 187 14.09 -16.60 -7.92
CA GLU A 187 13.38 -17.42 -6.93
C GLU A 187 12.10 -18.04 -7.50
N SER A 188 11.41 -17.36 -8.42
CA SER A 188 10.12 -17.81 -8.96
C SER A 188 10.23 -18.86 -10.07
N ILE A 189 11.42 -19.06 -10.64
CA ILE A 189 11.68 -20.04 -11.71
C ILE A 189 12.25 -21.36 -11.14
N ARG A 190 12.63 -21.35 -9.86
CA ARG A 190 13.24 -22.49 -9.17
C ARG A 190 12.26 -23.66 -8.99
#